data_AF-A0A7C3JTD1-F1
#
_entry.id   AF-A0A7C3JTD1-F1
#
_cell.length_a   1.000
_cell.length_b   1.000
_cell.length_c   1.000
_cell.angle_alpha   90.00
_cell.angle_beta   90.00
_cell.angle_gamma   90.00
#
_symmetry.space_group_name_H-M   'P 1'
#
loop_
_entity.id
_entity.type
_entity.pdbx_description
1 polymer ?
#
loop_
_entity_poly.entity_id
_entity_poly.type
_entity_poly.pdbx_seq_one_letter_code
_entity_poly.pdbx_strand_id
1 'polypeptide(L)'
;MDRDYAGGPHDHGDSWAIYGQAVKYTEMSEWKRTDDGSVPGKATTEKAKTYRMERGQAGIFQNRAIHSIAYPAGARFIRVTGTNLETIARGRYNSEAGTMVVEKRPNFRGPA
;
A
#
# COMPACT_ATOMS: atom_id res chain seq x y z
N MET A 1 18.47 -11.70 -5.35
CA MET A 1 18.22 -11.74 -6.82
C MET A 1 16.90 -11.03 -7.03
N ASP A 2 16.81 -10.17 -8.04
CA ASP A 2 15.58 -9.45 -8.33
C ASP A 2 14.43 -10.44 -8.58
N ARG A 3 13.30 -10.23 -7.90
CA ARG A 3 12.08 -11.04 -8.03
C ARG A 3 10.86 -10.15 -8.14
N ASP A 4 9.82 -10.68 -8.78
CA ASP A 4 8.51 -10.03 -8.80
C ASP A 4 7.99 -9.92 -7.36
N TYR A 5 7.23 -8.85 -7.11
CA TYR A 5 6.62 -8.59 -5.81
C TYR A 5 5.14 -8.30 -5.98
N ALA A 6 4.32 -8.86 -5.10
CA ALA A 6 2.92 -8.53 -4.95
C ALA A 6 2.63 -8.34 -3.45
N GLY A 7 2.39 -7.09 -3.04
CA GLY A 7 2.06 -6.75 -1.66
C GLY A 7 0.56 -6.79 -1.40
N GLY A 8 0.17 -7.08 -0.16
CA GLY A 8 -1.22 -6.96 0.28
C GLY A 8 -1.68 -5.51 0.45
N PRO A 9 -3.01 -5.28 0.54
CA PRO A 9 -3.57 -3.96 0.79
C PRO A 9 -3.15 -3.40 2.16
N HIS A 10 -2.76 -2.13 2.17
CA HIS A 10 -2.33 -1.42 3.37
C HIS A 10 -2.59 0.08 3.24
N ASP A 11 -2.50 0.78 4.35
CA ASP A 11 -2.51 2.25 4.39
C ASP A 11 -1.24 2.83 5.03
N HIS A 12 -1.21 4.16 5.16
CA HIS A 12 -0.14 4.92 5.81
C HIS A 12 -0.56 5.57 7.15
N GLY A 13 -1.65 5.08 7.75
CA GLY A 13 -2.18 5.60 9.02
C GLY A 13 -2.61 7.06 8.90
N ASP A 14 -2.19 7.87 9.87
CA ASP A 14 -2.39 9.32 9.87
C ASP A 14 -1.46 10.09 8.91
N SER A 15 -0.53 9.39 8.24
CA SER A 15 0.35 9.99 7.24
C SER A 15 -0.19 9.78 5.82
N TRP A 16 0.39 10.51 4.86
CA TRP A 16 0.19 10.33 3.42
C TRP A 16 1.44 9.73 2.77
N ALA A 17 1.32 9.24 1.54
CA ALA A 17 2.47 8.87 0.71
C ALA A 17 2.33 9.30 -0.74
N ILE A 18 3.48 9.55 -1.37
CA ILE A 18 3.63 9.72 -2.81
C ILE A 18 4.57 8.63 -3.31
N TYR A 19 4.16 7.94 -4.36
CA TYR A 19 5.00 7.00 -5.09
C TYR A 19 5.34 7.60 -6.46
N GLY A 20 6.61 7.68 -6.82
CA GLY A 20 7.07 8.09 -8.14
C GLY A 20 7.79 6.94 -8.84
N GLN A 21 7.30 6.49 -9.98
CA GLN A 21 7.88 5.34 -10.69
C GLN A 21 9.17 5.73 -11.43
N ALA A 22 10.27 5.02 -11.16
CA ALA A 22 11.58 5.33 -11.71
C ALA A 22 12.08 4.30 -12.73
N VAL A 23 11.88 3.00 -12.50
CA VAL A 23 12.35 1.92 -13.39
C VAL A 23 11.26 0.87 -13.55
N LYS A 24 10.98 0.43 -14.79
CA LYS A 24 9.83 -0.42 -15.15
C LYS A 24 8.51 0.22 -14.70
N TYR A 25 7.54 -0.58 -14.25
CA TYR A 25 6.22 -0.15 -13.86
C TYR A 25 5.81 -0.72 -12.50
N THR A 26 4.75 -0.15 -11.92
CA THR A 26 4.02 -0.71 -10.78
C THR A 26 2.54 -0.82 -11.14
N GLU A 27 1.95 -2.00 -10.97
CA GLU A 27 0.50 -2.17 -10.90
C GLU A 27 0.01 -1.71 -9.53
N MET A 28 -0.75 -0.62 -9.52
CA MET A 28 -1.32 -0.01 -8.32
C MET A 28 -2.80 -0.40 -8.24
N SER A 29 -3.21 -1.04 -7.15
CA SER A 29 -4.63 -1.27 -6.86
C SER A 29 -5.05 -0.40 -5.68
N GLU A 30 -6.16 0.33 -5.84
CA GLU A 30 -6.81 1.06 -4.75
C GLU A 30 -8.00 0.26 -4.25
N TRP A 31 -8.21 0.29 -2.93
CA TRP A 31 -9.22 -0.49 -2.23
C TRP A 31 -10.07 0.43 -1.35
N LYS A 32 -11.30 0.01 -1.07
CA LYS A 32 -12.20 0.68 -0.13
C LYS A 32 -12.68 -0.31 0.91
N ARG A 33 -12.86 0.13 2.15
CA ARG A 33 -13.65 -0.61 3.13
C ARG A 33 -15.13 -0.52 2.75
N THR A 34 -15.85 -1.62 2.93
CA THR A 34 -17.30 -1.69 2.77
C THR A 34 -18.03 -1.99 4.08
N ASP A 35 -17.28 -2.27 5.15
CA ASP A 35 -17.80 -2.36 6.51
C ASP A 35 -17.78 -1.00 7.23
N ASP A 36 -18.45 -0.92 8.38
CA ASP A 36 -18.57 0.31 9.19
C ASP A 36 -17.40 0.55 10.16
N GLY A 37 -16.44 -0.38 10.24
CA GLY A 37 -15.30 -0.30 11.13
C GLY A 37 -15.61 -0.48 12.61
N SER A 38 -16.83 -0.90 12.97
CA SER A 38 -17.27 -1.03 14.37
C SER A 38 -16.66 -2.23 15.09
N VAL A 39 -16.26 -3.28 14.35
CA VAL A 39 -15.71 -4.51 14.93
C VAL A 39 -14.18 -4.51 14.84
N PRO A 40 -13.47 -4.48 15.99
CA PRO A 40 -12.01 -4.52 16.00
C PRO A 40 -11.45 -5.75 15.25
N GLY A 41 -10.44 -5.53 14.43
CA GLY A 41 -9.77 -6.59 13.66
C GLY A 41 -10.53 -7.07 12.42
N LYS A 42 -11.76 -6.59 12.20
CA LYS A 42 -12.52 -6.86 10.96
C LYS A 42 -12.38 -5.71 9.99
N ALA A 43 -12.29 -6.05 8.71
CA ALA A 43 -12.37 -5.10 7.61
C ALA A 43 -12.74 -5.84 6.33
N THR A 44 -13.94 -5.59 5.82
CA THR A 44 -14.32 -6.07 4.48
C THR A 44 -13.85 -5.02 3.49
N THR A 45 -13.06 -5.43 2.49
CA THR A 45 -12.49 -4.53 1.51
C THR A 45 -12.77 -4.97 0.10
N GLU A 46 -13.06 -4.01 -0.78
CA GLU A 46 -13.26 -4.25 -2.20
C GLU A 46 -12.24 -3.47 -3.02
N LYS A 47 -11.77 -4.08 -4.11
CA LYS A 47 -10.85 -3.45 -5.05
C LYS A 47 -11.63 -2.46 -5.92
N ALA A 48 -11.34 -1.17 -5.77
CA ALA A 48 -12.05 -0.11 -6.48
C ALA A 48 -11.52 0.09 -7.91
N LYS A 49 -10.20 0.06 -8.08
CA LYS A 49 -9.55 0.18 -9.41
C LYS A 49 -8.14 -0.39 -9.37
N THR A 50 -7.63 -0.74 -10.54
CA THR A 50 -6.22 -1.05 -10.78
C THR A 50 -5.73 -0.29 -11.99
N TYR A 51 -4.53 0.25 -11.90
CA TYR A 51 -3.89 0.96 -12.99
C TYR A 51 -2.38 0.79 -12.90
N ARG A 52 -1.74 0.85 -14.06
CA ARG A 52 -0.29 0.82 -14.16
C ARG A 52 0.28 2.22 -14.01
N MET A 53 1.26 2.37 -13.13
CA MET A 53 2.14 3.52 -13.07
C MET A 53 3.40 3.24 -13.89
N GLU A 54 3.57 3.98 -14.97
CA GLU A 54 4.73 3.96 -15.84
C GLU A 54 5.83 4.90 -15.34
N ARG A 55 7.06 4.73 -15.85
CA ARG A 55 8.19 5.61 -15.54
C ARG A 55 7.81 7.09 -15.68
N GLY A 56 8.13 7.89 -14.66
CA GLY A 56 7.85 9.33 -14.62
C GLY A 56 6.48 9.70 -14.06
N GLN A 57 5.58 8.73 -13.87
CA GLN A 57 4.28 8.97 -13.24
C GLN A 57 4.38 8.91 -11.71
N ALA A 58 3.48 9.63 -11.06
CA ALA A 58 3.35 9.65 -9.61
C ALA A 58 1.90 9.41 -9.17
N GLY A 59 1.75 8.66 -8.08
CA GLY A 59 0.49 8.39 -7.40
C GLY A 59 0.53 8.97 -5.99
N ILE A 60 -0.57 9.61 -5.58
CA ILE A 60 -0.69 10.28 -4.28
C ILE A 60 -1.76 9.56 -3.47
N PHE A 61 -1.42 9.16 -2.25
CA PHE A 61 -2.27 8.41 -1.34
C PHE A 61 -2.40 9.20 -0.05
N GLN A 62 -3.62 9.66 0.23
CA GLN A 62 -3.92 10.39 1.45
C GLN A 62 -3.95 9.46 2.67
N ASN A 63 -4.08 10.05 3.84
CA ASN A 63 -4.22 9.31 5.08
C ASN A 63 -5.30 8.23 4.99
N ARG A 64 -5.00 7.04 5.51
CA ARG A 64 -5.88 5.86 5.49
C ARG A 64 -6.33 5.38 4.09
N ALA A 65 -5.76 5.90 3.00
CA ALA A 65 -6.06 5.40 1.66
C ALA A 65 -5.48 4.00 1.46
N ILE A 66 -6.34 3.01 1.24
CA ILE A 66 -5.95 1.61 1.14
C ILE A 66 -5.50 1.31 -0.28
N HIS A 67 -4.28 0.81 -0.44
CA HIS A 67 -3.71 0.45 -1.73
C HIS A 67 -2.78 -0.76 -1.61
N SER A 68 -2.50 -1.40 -2.73
CA SER A 68 -1.51 -2.45 -2.87
C SER A 68 -0.69 -2.24 -4.13
N ILE A 69 0.55 -2.71 -4.11
CA ILE A 69 1.46 -2.61 -5.25
C ILE A 69 1.88 -4.00 -5.71
N ALA A 70 1.94 -4.20 -7.01
CA ALA A 70 2.62 -5.32 -7.63
C ALA A 70 3.58 -4.80 -8.70
N TYR A 71 4.78 -5.35 -8.78
CA TYR A 71 5.78 -4.89 -9.74
C TYR A 71 6.75 -6.02 -10.11
N PRO A 72 7.27 -6.02 -11.35
CA PRO A 72 8.22 -7.02 -11.79
C PRO A 72 9.58 -6.84 -11.11
N ALA A 73 10.37 -7.92 -11.11
CA ALA A 73 11.76 -7.95 -10.69
C ALA A 73 12.55 -6.75 -11.23
N GLY A 74 13.28 -6.04 -10.38
CA GLY A 74 14.12 -4.90 -10.77
C GLY A 74 13.36 -3.59 -11.05
N ALA A 75 12.05 -3.53 -10.80
CA ALA A 75 11.33 -2.26 -10.76
C ALA A 75 11.84 -1.39 -9.59
N ARG A 76 11.83 -0.06 -9.77
CA ARG A 76 12.23 0.90 -8.74
C ARG A 76 11.27 2.07 -8.71
N PHE A 77 10.91 2.51 -7.52
CA PHE A 77 10.11 3.71 -7.29
C PHE A 77 10.67 4.48 -6.10
N ILE A 78 10.41 5.78 -6.08
CA ILE A 78 10.69 6.66 -4.96
C ILE A 78 9.43 6.74 -4.12
N ARG A 79 9.54 6.56 -2.81
CA ARG A 79 8.43 6.78 -1.88
C ARG A 79 8.75 7.92 -0.93
N VAL A 80 7.88 8.92 -0.90
CA VAL A 80 7.91 10.02 0.06
C VAL A 80 6.72 9.88 0.98
N THR A 81 6.91 10.11 2.28
CA THR A 81 5.86 10.00 3.30
C THR A 81 5.87 11.25 4.17
N GLY A 82 4.72 11.61 4.72
CA GLY A 82 4.59 12.81 5.55
C GLY A 82 5.28 12.74 6.91
N THR A 83 5.67 11.53 7.35
CA THR A 83 6.43 11.29 8.57
C THR A 83 7.24 10.00 8.47
N ASN A 84 8.07 9.72 9.48
CA ASN A 84 8.67 8.39 9.64
C ASN A 84 7.58 7.37 10.00
N LEU A 85 7.22 6.51 9.05
CA LEU A 85 6.13 5.54 9.22
C LEU A 85 6.39 4.46 10.27
N GLU A 86 7.61 4.34 10.80
CA GLU A 86 7.92 3.42 11.90
C GLU A 86 7.39 3.92 13.24
N THR A 87 7.14 5.22 13.38
CA THR A 87 6.70 5.82 14.65
C THR A 87 5.18 5.83 14.83
N ILE A 88 4.41 5.54 13.77
CA ILE A 88 2.94 5.56 13.74
C ILE A 88 2.33 4.20 13.42
N ALA A 89 1.11 3.97 13.91
CA ALA A 89 0.35 2.76 13.60
C ALA A 89 -0.32 2.89 12.22
N ARG A 90 -0.35 1.79 11.47
CA ARG A 90 -0.87 1.76 10.08
C ARG A 90 -1.67 0.49 9.85
N GLY A 91 -2.70 0.57 9.02
CA GLY A 91 -3.51 -0.57 8.60
C GLY A 91 -2.77 -1.52 7.68
N ARG A 92 -3.03 -2.82 7.86
CA ARG A 92 -2.75 -3.90 6.91
C ARG A 92 -3.99 -4.77 6.83
N TYR A 93 -4.44 -5.06 5.62
CA TYR A 93 -5.72 -5.70 5.37
C TYR A 93 -5.50 -7.07 4.71
N ASN A 94 -6.29 -8.05 5.14
CA ASN A 94 -6.44 -9.32 4.46
C ASN A 94 -7.84 -9.35 3.85
N SER A 95 -7.92 -9.04 2.56
CA SER A 95 -9.19 -8.95 1.83
C SER A 95 -9.91 -10.29 1.75
N GLU A 96 -9.19 -11.41 1.68
CA GLU A 96 -9.80 -12.76 1.61
C GLU A 96 -10.43 -13.14 2.95
N ALA A 97 -9.73 -12.86 4.06
CA ALA A 97 -10.22 -13.18 5.40
C ALA A 97 -11.19 -12.12 5.97
N GLY A 98 -11.36 -10.97 5.31
CA GLY A 98 -12.17 -9.86 5.84
C GLY A 98 -11.63 -9.31 7.17
N THR A 99 -10.30 -9.26 7.32
CA THR A 99 -9.63 -8.86 8.56
C THR A 99 -8.61 -7.76 8.33
N MET A 100 -8.27 -7.05 9.40
CA MET A 100 -7.17 -6.10 9.41
C MET A 100 -6.43 -6.07 10.74
N VAL A 101 -5.21 -5.57 10.70
CA VAL A 101 -4.46 -5.16 11.89
C VAL A 101 -4.02 -3.71 11.77
N VAL A 102 -3.99 -3.00 12.89
CA VAL A 102 -3.43 -1.64 13.01
C VAL A 102 -2.28 -1.70 13.99
N GLU A 103 -1.07 -1.50 13.47
CA GLU A 103 0.15 -1.70 14.25
C GLU A 103 1.27 -0.78 13.77
N LYS A 104 2.21 -0.47 14.67
CA LYS A 104 3.52 0.07 14.28
C LYS A 104 4.35 -1.06 13.70
N ARG A 105 5.06 -0.79 12.60
CA ARG A 105 5.91 -1.80 11.94
C ARG A 105 7.10 -1.14 11.25
N PRO A 106 8.21 -1.86 11.01
CA PRO A 106 9.33 -1.36 10.24
C PRO A 106 8.92 -0.88 8.85
N ASN A 107 9.73 -0.01 8.25
CA ASN A 107 9.55 0.37 6.86
C ASN A 107 9.80 -0.82 5.92
N PHE A 108 8.99 -0.89 4.87
CA PHE A 108 9.21 -1.84 3.79
C PHE A 108 10.58 -1.60 3.16
N ARG A 109 11.43 -2.63 3.12
CA ARG A 109 12.80 -2.57 2.60
C ARG A 109 12.94 -3.07 1.15
N GLY A 110 11.84 -3.44 0.49
CA GLY A 110 11.91 -4.13 -0.80
C GLY A 110 12.10 -5.64 -0.65
N PRO A 111 11.80 -6.44 -1.69
CA PRO A 111 12.39 -7.77 -1.80
C PRO A 111 13.90 -7.61 -1.97
N ALA A 112 14.68 -8.12 -1.01
CA ALA A 112 16.11 -8.43 -1.24
C ALA A 112 16.26 -9.59 -2.23
#